data_AF-A0A8X6Y547-F1
#
_entry.id   AF-A0A8X6Y547-F1
#
_cell.length_a   1.000
_cell.length_b   1.000
_cell.length_c   1.000
_cell.angle_alpha   90.00
_cell.angle_beta   90.00
_cell.angle_gamma   90.00
#
_symmetry.space_group_name_H-M   'P 1'
#
loop_
_entity.id
_entity.type
_entity.pdbx_description
1 polymer ?
#
loop_
_entity_poly.entity_id
_entity_poly.type
_entity_poly.pdbx_seq_one_letter_code
_entity_poly.pdbx_strand_id
1 'polypeptide(L)'
;MTNQRDHRYRVIVALFLYLLETPYRKQDYRKQYTDKCRTSGYRFIIGDRVWVNKHPLNSSARQRTSKFIPRYVILSQRSPTTFEVANLEDPDVLIGVYHTSALRLNQGPSSKPLAPLR
;
A
#
# COMPACT_ATOMS: atom_id res chain seq x y z
N MET A 1 -37.03 25.05 -43.14
CA MET A 1 -36.08 26.12 -42.73
C MET A 1 -35.63 25.84 -41.31
N THR A 2 -34.57 25.07 -41.13
CA THR A 2 -34.00 24.72 -39.82
C THR A 2 -33.47 25.98 -39.17
N ASN A 3 -33.97 26.30 -37.98
CA ASN A 3 -33.79 27.58 -37.31
C ASN A 3 -32.32 27.70 -36.86
N GLN A 4 -31.56 28.63 -37.43
CA GLN A 4 -30.12 28.78 -37.17
C GLN A 4 -29.78 29.03 -35.69
N ARG A 5 -30.76 29.47 -34.90
CA ARG A 5 -30.66 29.58 -33.44
C ARG A 5 -30.61 28.21 -32.76
N ASP A 6 -31.44 27.27 -33.19
CA ASP A 6 -31.49 25.89 -32.67
C ASP A 6 -30.15 25.16 -32.89
N HIS A 7 -29.53 25.35 -34.06
CA HIS A 7 -28.18 24.83 -34.32
C HIS A 7 -27.14 25.39 -33.35
N ARG A 8 -27.17 26.70 -33.07
CA ARG A 8 -26.22 27.34 -32.13
C ARG A 8 -26.39 26.80 -30.70
N TYR A 9 -27.62 26.62 -30.24
CA TYR A 9 -27.88 26.03 -28.92
C TYR A 9 -27.39 24.58 -28.84
N ARG A 10 -27.62 23.78 -29.88
CA ARG A 10 -27.12 22.40 -29.95
C ARG A 10 -25.60 22.33 -29.89
N VAL A 11 -24.90 23.22 -30.58
CA VAL A 11 -23.43 23.31 -30.53
C VAL A 11 -22.94 23.74 -29.14
N ILE A 12 -23.58 24.74 -28.52
CA ILE A 12 -23.22 25.21 -27.17
C ILE A 12 -23.43 24.12 -26.13
N VAL A 13 -24.57 23.42 -26.16
CA VAL A 13 -24.87 22.32 -25.25
C VAL A 13 -23.90 21.16 -25.46
N ALA A 14 -23.60 20.79 -26.70
CA ALA A 14 -22.62 19.74 -26.99
C ALA A 14 -21.20 20.10 -26.50
N LEU A 15 -20.78 21.36 -26.70
CA LEU A 15 -19.49 21.84 -26.20
C LEU A 15 -19.45 21.82 -24.66
N PHE A 16 -20.53 22.26 -24.02
CA PHE A 16 -20.64 22.27 -22.56
C PHE A 16 -20.59 20.84 -21.99
N LEU A 17 -21.33 19.91 -22.59
CA LEU A 17 -21.30 18.50 -22.20
C LEU A 17 -19.91 17.88 -22.41
N TYR A 18 -19.25 18.18 -23.52
CA TYR A 18 -17.88 17.71 -23.78
C TYR A 18 -16.87 18.27 -22.77
N LEU A 19 -16.97 19.56 -22.44
CA LEU A 19 -16.10 20.22 -21.46
C LEU A 19 -16.31 19.67 -20.04
N LEU A 20 -17.53 19.23 -19.69
CA LEU A 20 -17.79 18.55 -18.43
C LEU A 20 -17.31 17.11 -18.45
N GLU A 21 -17.56 16.35 -19.52
CA GLU A 21 -17.27 14.92 -19.57
C GLU A 21 -15.77 14.60 -19.59
N THR A 22 -14.96 15.42 -20.27
CA THR A 22 -13.52 15.22 -20.41
C THR A 22 -12.74 15.20 -19.08
N PRO A 23 -12.94 16.13 -18.11
CA PRO A 23 -12.27 16.03 -16.81
C PRO A 23 -12.75 14.83 -15.98
N TYR A 24 -14.03 14.45 -16.04
CA TYR A 24 -14.53 13.25 -15.35
C TYR A 24 -13.86 11.98 -15.88
N ARG A 25 -13.79 11.82 -17.21
CA ARG A 25 -13.10 10.68 -17.85
C ARG A 25 -11.62 10.64 -17.48
N LYS A 26 -10.93 11.79 -17.44
CA LYS A 26 -9.53 11.88 -17.02
C LYS A 26 -9.33 11.55 -15.55
N GLN A 27 -10.27 11.93 -14.68
CA GLN A 27 -10.21 11.58 -13.26
C GLN A 27 -10.43 10.07 -13.07
N ASP A 28 -11.44 9.52 -13.73
CA ASP A 28 -11.77 8.10 -13.63
C ASP A 28 -10.66 7.21 -14.17
N TYR A 29 -10.06 7.58 -15.30
CA TYR A 29 -8.88 6.90 -15.84
C TYR A 29 -7.70 6.85 -14.85
N ARG A 30 -7.41 7.97 -14.17
CA ARG A 30 -6.34 8.03 -13.15
C ARG A 30 -6.64 7.15 -11.94
N LYS A 31 -7.91 7.08 -11.50
CA LYS A 31 -8.34 6.17 -10.44
C LYS A 31 -8.15 4.72 -10.86
N GLN A 32 -8.68 4.33 -12.03
CA GLN A 32 -8.55 2.97 -12.56
C GLN A 32 -7.08 2.57 -12.75
N TYR A 33 -6.22 3.47 -13.23
CA TYR A 33 -4.79 3.21 -13.34
C TYR A 33 -4.16 2.96 -11.97
N THR A 34 -4.46 3.81 -10.99
CA THR A 34 -3.97 3.65 -9.62
C THR A 34 -4.43 2.31 -9.03
N ASP A 35 -5.69 1.95 -9.24
CA ASP A 35 -6.28 0.70 -8.75
C ASP A 35 -5.62 -0.53 -9.40
N LYS A 36 -5.38 -0.50 -10.72
CA LYS A 36 -4.66 -1.55 -11.46
C LYS A 36 -3.21 -1.70 -10.98
N CYS A 37 -2.57 -0.61 -10.57
CA CYS A 37 -1.21 -0.62 -10.05
C CYS A 37 -1.14 -1.00 -8.56
N ARG A 38 -2.26 -1.16 -7.85
CA ARG A 38 -2.24 -1.65 -6.47
C ARG A 38 -1.85 -3.12 -6.46
N THR A 39 -0.64 -3.42 -6.01
CA THR A 39 -0.23 -4.80 -5.70
C THR A 39 -0.87 -5.25 -4.39
N SER A 40 -1.39 -6.47 -4.33
CA SER A 40 -1.86 -7.03 -3.06
C SER A 40 -0.67 -7.14 -2.11
N GLY A 41 -0.73 -6.42 -0.99
CA GLY A 41 0.27 -6.56 0.07
C GLY A 41 0.29 -7.99 0.62
N TYR A 42 1.36 -8.33 1.35
CA TYR A 42 1.41 -9.62 2.03
C TYR A 42 0.26 -9.72 3.04
N ARG A 43 -0.47 -10.84 3.01
CA ARG A 43 -1.52 -11.13 3.99
C ARG A 43 -0.86 -11.83 5.18
N PHE A 44 -0.71 -11.09 6.25
CA PHE A 44 -0.15 -11.60 7.49
C PHE A 44 -1.11 -12.56 8.21
N ILE A 45 -0.54 -13.56 8.86
CA ILE A 45 -1.23 -14.51 9.75
C ILE A 45 -0.71 -14.39 11.18
N ILE A 46 -1.50 -14.86 12.13
CA ILE A 46 -1.09 -14.95 13.54
C ILE A 46 0.11 -15.91 13.64
N GLY A 47 1.13 -15.53 14.40
CA GLY A 47 2.38 -16.26 14.52
C GLY A 47 3.47 -15.86 13.51
N ASP A 48 3.16 -15.02 12.53
CA ASP A 48 4.17 -14.54 11.58
C ASP A 48 5.24 -13.72 12.30
N ARG A 49 6.50 -14.05 12.00
CA ARG A 49 7.66 -13.27 12.44
C ARG A 49 7.78 -12.06 11.54
N VAL A 50 7.78 -10.89 12.13
CA VAL A 50 7.75 -9.63 11.39
C VAL A 50 8.78 -8.63 11.91
N TRP A 51 9.13 -7.73 11.00
CA TRP A 51 9.90 -6.55 11.28
C TRP A 51 8.97 -5.36 11.31
N VAL A 52 9.10 -4.55 12.35
CA VAL A 52 8.41 -3.27 12.43
C VAL A 52 9.37 -2.21 11.95
N ASN A 53 9.01 -1.52 10.87
CA ASN A 53 9.79 -0.40 10.36
C ASN A 53 9.57 0.82 11.26
N LYS A 54 10.48 1.04 12.21
CA LYS A 54 10.49 2.26 13.03
C LYS A 54 11.21 3.34 12.23
N HIS A 55 10.61 4.52 12.07
CA HIS A 55 11.28 5.65 11.45
C HIS A 55 12.64 5.87 12.15
N PRO A 56 13.76 5.84 11.42
CA PRO A 56 15.06 5.98 12.04
C PRO A 56 15.25 7.43 12.49
N LEU A 57 15.15 7.67 13.81
CA LEU A 57 15.94 8.73 14.40
C LEU A 57 17.40 8.30 14.25
N ASN A 58 18.22 9.16 13.65
CA ASN A 58 19.57 8.86 13.21
C ASN A 58 20.44 8.20 14.33
N SER A 59 21.27 7.23 13.94
CA SER A 59 22.41 6.78 14.76
C SER A 59 23.42 6.09 13.82
N SER A 60 24.19 6.90 13.10
CA SER A 60 25.03 6.49 11.95
C SER A 60 26.24 5.61 12.30
N ALA A 61 26.40 5.15 13.55
CA ALA A 61 27.67 4.61 14.06
C ALA A 61 27.66 3.13 14.46
N ARG A 62 26.65 2.32 14.11
CA ARG A 62 26.61 0.89 14.49
C ARG A 62 26.62 -0.02 13.27
N GLN A 63 27.79 -0.63 13.05
CA GLN A 63 28.21 -1.42 11.89
C GLN A 63 27.46 -2.76 11.71
N ARG A 64 26.62 -3.15 12.68
CA ARG A 64 25.49 -4.07 12.54
C ARG A 64 24.48 -3.68 13.61
N THR A 65 23.35 -3.09 13.23
CA THR A 65 22.32 -2.72 14.20
C THR A 65 21.36 -3.89 14.39
N SER A 66 20.91 -4.12 15.62
CA SER A 66 19.82 -5.09 15.88
C SER A 66 18.48 -4.71 15.21
N LYS A 67 18.46 -3.62 14.45
CA LYS A 67 17.43 -3.27 13.47
C LYS A 67 17.28 -4.35 12.38
N PHE A 68 18.27 -5.24 12.25
CA PHE A 68 18.33 -6.40 11.35
C PHE A 68 18.25 -7.76 12.08
N ILE A 69 17.52 -7.89 13.20
CA ILE A 69 16.95 -9.19 13.65
C ILE A 69 15.41 -9.08 13.74
N PRO A 70 14.64 -10.07 13.24
CA PRO A 70 13.19 -10.12 13.42
C PRO A 70 12.88 -10.28 14.91
N ARG A 71 12.32 -9.26 15.53
CA ARG A 71 12.11 -9.19 16.99
C ARG A 71 10.67 -9.36 17.42
N TYR A 72 9.78 -9.57 16.46
CA TYR A 72 8.37 -9.46 16.73
C TYR A 72 7.55 -10.55 16.08
N VAL A 73 6.44 -10.89 16.72
CA VAL A 73 5.46 -11.86 16.27
C VAL A 73 4.07 -11.23 16.24
N ILE A 74 3.27 -11.58 15.24
CA ILE A 74 1.87 -11.16 15.18
C ILE A 74 1.05 -12.01 16.15
N LEU A 75 0.39 -11.36 17.10
CA LEU A 75 -0.39 -12.03 18.15
C LEU A 75 -1.87 -12.13 17.79
N SER A 76 -2.44 -11.03 17.30
CA SER A 76 -3.84 -10.99 16.87
C SER A 76 -4.07 -10.00 15.74
N GLN A 77 -5.18 -10.20 15.03
CA GLN A 77 -5.64 -9.27 14.01
C GLN A 77 -6.72 -8.36 14.60
N ARG A 78 -6.43 -7.05 14.66
CA ARG A 78 -7.40 -6.03 15.07
C ARG A 78 -8.31 -5.58 13.92
N SER A 79 -7.77 -5.53 12.70
CA SER A 79 -8.51 -5.19 11.49
C SER A 79 -7.84 -5.81 10.24
N PRO A 80 -8.45 -5.74 9.05
CA PRO A 80 -7.84 -6.22 7.81
C PRO A 80 -6.41 -5.69 7.54
N THR A 81 -6.08 -4.50 8.06
CA THR A 81 -4.79 -3.85 7.83
C THR A 81 -4.02 -3.52 9.10
N THR A 82 -4.49 -3.91 10.28
CA THR A 82 -3.82 -3.62 11.56
C THR A 82 -3.70 -4.85 12.44
N PHE A 83 -2.51 -5.06 12.99
CA PHE A 83 -2.16 -6.25 13.76
C PHE A 83 -1.56 -5.86 15.11
N GLU A 84 -1.86 -6.65 16.13
CA GLU A 84 -1.15 -6.62 17.40
C GLU A 84 0.15 -7.38 17.26
N VAL A 85 1.21 -6.75 17.73
CA VAL A 85 2.57 -7.24 17.60
C VAL A 85 3.20 -7.35 18.99
N ALA A 86 3.75 -8.50 19.30
CA ALA A 86 4.42 -8.79 20.57
C ALA A 86 5.92 -9.06 20.34
N ASN A 87 6.69 -9.08 21.43
CA ASN A 87 8.10 -9.46 21.38
C ASN A 87 8.23 -10.95 21.00
N LEU A 88 9.26 -11.31 20.24
CA LEU A 88 9.51 -12.69 19.82
C LEU A 88 9.99 -13.57 20.99
N GLU A 89 10.80 -12.99 21.88
CA GLU A 89 11.34 -13.71 23.06
C GLU A 89 10.29 -13.87 24.15
N ASP A 90 9.38 -12.90 24.27
CA ASP A 90 8.37 -12.84 25.34
C ASP A 90 7.02 -12.38 24.75
N PRO A 91 6.18 -13.31 24.27
CA PRO A 91 4.95 -12.98 23.55
C PRO A 91 3.87 -12.36 24.43
N ASP A 92 4.00 -12.46 25.76
CA ASP A 92 3.11 -11.80 26.72
C ASP A 92 3.33 -10.28 26.76
N VAL A 93 4.49 -9.81 26.28
CA VAL A 93 4.81 -8.38 26.19
C VAL A 93 4.37 -7.83 24.84
N LEU A 94 3.21 -7.17 24.85
CA LEU A 94 2.68 -6.48 23.68
C LEU A 94 3.51 -5.23 23.37
N ILE A 95 4.02 -5.15 22.15
CA ILE A 95 4.85 -4.02 21.66
C ILE A 95 3.97 -2.91 21.08
N GLY A 96 2.82 -3.27 20.54
CA GLY A 96 1.81 -2.32 20.08
C GLY A 96 1.00 -2.82 18.88
N VAL A 97 0.16 -1.94 18.36
CA VAL A 97 -0.65 -2.17 17.17
C VAL A 97 -0.03 -1.46 15.97
N TYR A 98 0.18 -2.18 14.87
CA TYR A 98 0.82 -1.64 13.67
C TYR A 98 -0.01 -1.89 12.42
N HIS A 99 0.05 -0.95 11.47
CA HIS A 99 -0.53 -1.10 10.15
C HIS A 99 0.34 -2.00 9.25
N THR A 100 -0.25 -2.73 8.31
CA THR A 100 0.44 -3.64 7.37
C THR A 100 1.60 -2.98 6.62
N SER A 101 1.51 -1.68 6.32
CA SER A 101 2.57 -0.93 5.64
C SER A 101 3.83 -0.76 6.49
N ALA A 102 3.72 -0.81 7.82
CA ALA A 102 4.84 -0.74 8.75
C ALA A 102 5.46 -2.12 9.02
N LEU A 103 4.80 -3.20 8.59
CA LEU A 103 5.23 -4.57 8.80
C LEU A 103 5.95 -5.12 7.57
N ARG A 104 7.06 -5.82 7.80
CA ARG A 104 7.72 -6.63 6.78
C ARG A 104 7.81 -8.06 7.27
N LEU A 105 7.45 -9.02 6.43
CA LEU A 105 7.56 -10.42 6.78
C LEU A 105 9.04 -10.80 6.90
N ASN A 106 9.38 -11.48 7.98
CA ASN A 106 10.66 -12.13 8.11
C ASN A 106 10.64 -13.48 7.40
N GLN A 107 10.84 -13.47 6.09
CA GLN A 107 11.17 -14.71 5.39
C GLN A 107 12.60 -15.08 5.81
N GLY A 108 12.77 -16.24 6.45
CA GLY A 108 14.09 -16.90 6.46
C GLY A 108 14.59 -17.05 5.02
N PRO A 109 15.86 -17.40 4.78
CA PRO A 109 16.44 -17.44 3.43
C PRO A 109 15.50 -18.23 2.51
N SER A 110 14.71 -17.50 1.72
CA SER A 110 13.69 -18.07 0.87
C SER A 110 14.45 -18.78 -0.23
N SER A 111 14.22 -20.07 -0.38
CA SER A 111 14.75 -20.93 -1.43
C SER A 111 14.21 -20.55 -2.82
N LYS A 112 14.09 -19.26 -3.13
CA LYS A 112 13.96 -18.83 -4.51
C LYS A 112 15.35 -18.96 -5.11
N PRO A 113 15.59 -19.89 -6.04
CA PRO A 113 16.86 -19.90 -6.76
C PRO A 113 16.99 -18.53 -7.43
N LEU A 114 18.05 -17.81 -7.07
CA LEU A 114 18.40 -16.57 -7.73
C LEU A 114 18.69 -16.95 -9.18
N ALA A 115 17.76 -16.64 -10.09
CA ALA A 115 18.01 -16.80 -11.50
C ALA A 115 19.19 -15.90 -11.89
N PRO A 116 20.17 -16.38 -12.67
CA PRO A 116 21.31 -15.57 -13.05
C PRO A 116 20.87 -14.34 -13.82
N LEU A 117 21.50 -13.20 -13.51
CA LEU A 117 21.37 -11.97 -14.29
C LEU A 117 21.87 -12.28 -15.70
N ARG A 118 21.01 -12.09 -16.71
CA ARG A 118 21.38 -12.17 -18.13
C ARG A 118 21.79 -10.79 -18.63
#